data_AF-A0A956FQA5-F1
#
_entry.id   AF-A0A956FQA5-F1
#
_cell.length_a   1.000
_cell.length_b   1.000
_cell.length_c   1.000
_cell.angle_alpha   90.00
_cell.angle_beta   90.00
_cell.angle_gamma   90.00
#
_symmetry.space_group_name_H-M   'P 1'
#
loop_
_entity.id
_entity.type
_entity.pdbx_description
1 polymer ?
#
loop_
_entity_poly.entity_id
_entity_poly.type
_entity_poly.pdbx_seq_one_letter_code
_entity_poly.pdbx_strand_id
1 'polypeptide(L)'
;KGRGNGYILRLGDQRVYFSGDTECTSEMRALENVDVAFVCMNLPYTMPPSEAIDCVRAFAPKVVVPYHYRGSDVQEVVRAFAETPAIEVRTAEWYPGGEG
;
A
#
# COMPACT_ATOMS: atom_id res chain seq x y z
N LYS A 1 -8.10 -0.80 18.53
CA LYS A 1 -6.73 -0.27 18.35
C LYS A 1 -5.75 -1.19 19.08
N GLY A 2 -4.61 -1.56 18.47
CA GLY A 2 -3.58 -2.40 19.12
C GLY A 2 -3.23 -3.72 18.41
N ARG A 3 -3.84 -4.03 17.26
CA ARG A 3 -3.47 -5.14 16.37
C ARG A 3 -3.51 -4.61 14.93
N GLY A 4 -2.48 -4.89 14.14
CA GLY A 4 -2.35 -4.34 12.78
C GLY A 4 -2.00 -2.85 12.77
N ASN A 5 -0.93 -2.44 13.47
CA ASN A 5 -0.55 -1.03 13.51
C ASN A 5 0.18 -0.62 12.21
N GLY A 6 -0.23 0.52 11.65
CA GLY A 6 0.56 1.24 10.66
C GLY A 6 1.57 2.20 11.32
N TYR A 7 2.66 2.48 10.62
CA TYR A 7 3.73 3.36 11.09
C TYR A 7 4.10 4.37 10.01
N ILE A 8 4.35 5.61 10.43
CA ILE A 8 5.00 6.62 9.59
C ILE A 8 6.42 6.80 10.12
N LEU A 9 7.40 6.50 9.28
CA LEU A 9 8.80 6.80 9.54
C LEU A 9 9.18 8.07 8.80
N ARG A 10 9.90 8.96 9.49
CA ARG A 10 10.51 10.13 8.87
C ARG A 10 11.99 9.89 8.66
N LEU A 11 12.41 9.86 7.40
CA LEU A 11 13.80 9.68 6.99
C LEU A 11 14.26 10.98 6.33
N GLY A 12 14.88 11.87 7.13
CA GLY A 12 15.13 13.25 6.72
C GLY A 12 13.83 13.99 6.44
N ASP A 13 13.65 14.44 5.20
CA ASP A 13 12.43 15.12 4.75
C ASP A 13 11.38 14.17 4.16
N GLN A 14 11.71 12.88 4.02
CA GLN A 14 10.82 11.90 3.45
C GLN A 14 9.93 11.25 4.52
N ARG A 15 8.63 11.14 4.24
CA ARG A 15 7.63 10.44 5.05
C ARG A 15 7.28 9.11 4.39
N VAL A 16 7.66 8.02 5.05
CA VAL A 16 7.42 6.65 4.58
C VAL A 16 6.38 5.99 5.47
N TYR A 17 5.26 5.60 4.87
CA TYR A 17 4.19 4.89 5.56
C TYR A 17 4.32 3.38 5.34
N PHE A 18 4.13 2.61 6.41
CA PHE A 18 3.97 1.16 6.37
C PHE A 18 2.59 0.85 6.93
N SER A 19 1.73 0.20 6.14
CA SER A 19 0.37 -0.13 6.57
C SER A 19 0.35 -1.07 7.78
N GLY A 20 1.33 -1.98 7.86
CA GLY A 20 1.18 -3.20 8.64
C GLY A 20 0.03 -4.06 8.14
N ASP A 21 -0.27 -5.14 8.87
CA ASP A 21 -1.40 -6.02 8.57
C ASP A 21 -2.71 -5.39 9.05
N THR A 22 -3.29 -4.55 8.20
CA THR A 22 -4.52 -3.79 8.45
C THR A 22 -5.41 -3.79 7.20
N GLU A 23 -6.70 -3.54 7.43
CA GLU A 23 -7.67 -3.15 6.40
C GLU A 23 -7.55 -1.64 6.08
N CYS A 24 -8.33 -1.16 5.10
CA CYS A 24 -8.39 0.26 4.77
C CYS A 24 -9.22 1.05 5.79
N THR A 25 -8.56 1.42 6.89
CA THR A 25 -9.16 2.19 7.99
C THR A 25 -9.35 3.67 7.64
N SER A 26 -10.24 4.33 8.39
CA SER A 26 -10.39 5.80 8.35
C SER A 26 -9.07 6.53 8.62
N GLU A 27 -8.26 6.02 9.55
CA GLU A 27 -6.97 6.60 9.90
C GLU A 27 -5.95 6.49 8.75
N MET A 28 -5.96 5.39 7.99
CA MET A 28 -5.13 5.27 6.78
C MET A 28 -5.60 6.24 5.68
N ARG A 29 -6.91 6.36 5.46
CA ARG A 29 -7.48 7.28 4.46
C ARG A 29 -7.20 8.75 4.77
N ALA A 30 -7.07 9.10 6.05
CA ALA A 30 -6.79 10.46 6.52
C ALA A 30 -5.29 10.80 6.56
N LEU A 31 -4.40 9.93 6.07
CA LEU A 31 -2.99 10.24 6.00
C LEU A 31 -2.72 11.41 5.06
N GLU A 32 -1.72 12.22 5.40
CA GLU A 32 -1.31 13.36 4.60
C GLU A 32 0.21 13.40 4.44
N ASN A 33 0.64 13.97 3.32
CA ASN A 33 2.04 14.21 2.98
C ASN A 33 2.87 12.91 3.08
N VAL A 34 2.40 11.82 2.48
CA VAL A 34 3.12 10.55 2.40
C VAL A 34 3.90 10.52 1.10
N ASP A 35 5.22 10.37 1.17
CA ASP A 35 6.05 10.26 -0.03
C ASP A 35 6.04 8.83 -0.56
N VAL A 36 6.14 7.83 0.33
CA VAL A 36 6.17 6.42 -0.04
C VAL A 36 5.26 5.65 0.89
N ALA A 37 4.42 4.78 0.32
CA ALA A 37 3.51 3.93 1.08
C ALA A 37 3.74 2.46 0.77
N PHE A 38 4.09 1.66 1.77
CA PHE A 38 4.07 0.20 1.71
C PHE A 38 2.71 -0.31 2.16
N VAL A 39 1.98 -1.00 1.29
CA VAL A 39 0.58 -1.37 1.50
C VAL A 39 0.38 -2.88 1.36
N CYS A 40 -0.14 -3.52 2.41
CA CYS A 40 -0.50 -4.94 2.41
C CYS A 40 -1.82 -5.20 1.64
N MET A 41 -1.93 -6.34 0.96
CA MET A 41 -3.18 -6.77 0.30
C MET A 41 -3.28 -8.30 0.17
N ASN A 42 -3.45 -9.00 1.28
CA ASN A 42 -3.52 -10.46 1.35
C ASN A 42 -4.65 -10.90 2.28
N LEU A 43 -5.76 -11.35 1.69
CA LEU A 43 -6.88 -11.90 2.46
C LEU A 43 -6.58 -13.31 2.99
N PRO A 44 -7.12 -13.70 4.16
CA PRO A 44 -8.05 -12.95 5.00
C PRO A 44 -7.36 -12.06 6.05
N TYR A 45 -6.07 -11.77 5.90
CA TYR A 45 -5.26 -11.12 6.93
C TYR A 45 -5.27 -9.59 6.85
N THR A 46 -5.42 -9.04 5.64
CA THR A 46 -5.45 -7.59 5.41
C THR A 46 -6.67 -7.18 4.57
N MET A 47 -6.51 -6.82 3.31
CA MET A 47 -7.57 -6.32 2.42
C MET A 47 -7.34 -6.81 0.97
N PRO A 48 -8.37 -6.87 0.11
CA PRO A 48 -8.18 -7.17 -1.30
C PRO A 48 -7.52 -6.00 -2.07
N PRO A 49 -6.97 -6.24 -3.27
CA PRO A 49 -6.37 -5.19 -4.10
C PRO A 49 -7.31 -3.99 -4.38
N SER A 50 -8.60 -4.24 -4.61
CA SER A 50 -9.60 -3.18 -4.86
C SER A 50 -9.73 -2.21 -3.68
N GLU A 51 -9.76 -2.72 -2.45
CA GLU A 51 -9.81 -1.90 -1.24
C GLU A 51 -8.51 -1.14 -1.02
N ALA A 52 -7.36 -1.77 -1.32
CA ALA A 52 -6.05 -1.12 -1.27
C ALA A 52 -5.98 0.08 -2.24
N ILE A 53 -6.49 -0.08 -3.46
CA ILE A 53 -6.58 1.00 -4.47
C ILE A 53 -7.39 2.17 -3.92
N ASP A 54 -8.57 1.91 -3.36
CA ASP A 54 -9.43 2.96 -2.80
C ASP A 54 -8.78 3.67 -1.60
N CYS A 55 -8.01 2.95 -0.79
CA CYS A 55 -7.25 3.55 0.29
C CYS A 55 -6.15 4.47 -0.22
N VAL A 56 -5.32 3.96 -1.13
CA VAL A 56 -4.19 4.70 -1.72
C VAL A 56 -4.68 5.95 -2.45
N ARG A 57 -5.82 5.90 -3.14
CA ARG A 57 -6.45 7.09 -3.74
C ARG A 57 -6.84 8.15 -2.70
N ALA A 58 -7.25 7.75 -1.50
CA ALA A 58 -7.72 8.69 -0.48
C ALA A 58 -6.58 9.55 0.09
N PHE A 59 -5.42 8.95 0.38
CA PHE A 59 -4.27 9.68 0.94
C PHE A 59 -3.17 10.04 -0.09
N ALA A 60 -3.30 9.55 -1.32
CA ALA A 60 -2.54 9.93 -2.51
C ALA A 60 -1.01 10.07 -2.27
N PRO A 61 -0.30 8.98 -1.94
CA PRO A 61 1.15 9.02 -1.79
C PRO A 61 1.83 9.24 -3.15
N LYS A 62 3.05 9.80 -3.16
CA LYS A 62 3.81 9.94 -4.42
C LYS A 62 4.20 8.59 -5.00
N VAL A 63 4.54 7.62 -4.14
CA VAL A 63 4.89 6.26 -4.52
C VAL A 63 4.11 5.26 -3.67
N VAL A 64 3.54 4.24 -4.29
CA VAL A 64 3.00 3.06 -3.60
C VAL A 64 3.83 1.82 -3.93
N VAL A 65 4.14 1.05 -2.89
CA VAL A 65 4.86 -0.22 -2.97
C VAL A 65 3.97 -1.32 -2.38
N PRO A 66 3.23 -2.07 -3.21
CA PRO A 66 2.52 -3.25 -2.74
C PRO A 66 3.50 -4.26 -2.14
N TYR A 67 3.18 -4.78 -0.95
CA TYR A 67 3.91 -5.87 -0.29
C TYR A 67 2.92 -6.76 0.46
N HIS A 68 3.36 -7.89 1.03
CA HIS A 68 2.49 -8.83 1.75
C HIS A 68 1.16 -9.10 1.02
N TYR A 69 1.25 -9.49 -0.26
CA TYR A 69 0.11 -9.70 -1.17
C TYR A 69 -0.04 -11.14 -1.68
N ARG A 70 0.62 -12.13 -1.06
CA ARG A 70 0.66 -13.51 -1.58
C ARG A 70 -0.76 -14.03 -1.84
N GLY A 71 -1.01 -14.53 -3.04
CA GLY A 71 -2.34 -15.00 -3.45
C GLY A 71 -3.31 -13.92 -3.92
N SER A 72 -2.88 -12.67 -4.06
CA SER A 72 -3.65 -11.56 -4.65
C SER A 72 -3.00 -11.04 -5.94
N ASP A 73 -3.79 -10.55 -6.89
CA ASP A 73 -3.27 -9.99 -8.14
C ASP A 73 -2.75 -8.55 -7.93
N VAL A 74 -1.43 -8.42 -7.73
CA VAL A 74 -0.77 -7.11 -7.59
C VAL A 74 -0.89 -6.26 -8.87
N GLN A 75 -1.11 -6.88 -10.03
CA GLN A 75 -1.28 -6.15 -11.29
C GLN A 75 -2.57 -5.34 -11.32
N GLU A 76 -3.57 -5.64 -10.48
CA GLU A 76 -4.74 -4.78 -10.33
C GLU A 76 -4.35 -3.37 -9.86
N VAL A 77 -3.43 -3.28 -8.88
CA VAL A 77 -2.93 -1.99 -8.38
C VAL A 77 -2.13 -1.27 -9.46
N VAL A 78 -1.25 -1.99 -10.17
CA VAL A 78 -0.45 -1.43 -11.27
C VAL A 78 -1.36 -0.83 -12.34
N ARG A 79 -2.38 -1.58 -12.79
CA ARG A 79 -3.35 -1.13 -13.80
C ARG A 79 -4.18 0.06 -13.30
N ALA A 80 -4.59 0.05 -12.03
CA ALA A 80 -5.44 1.10 -11.46
C ALA A 80 -4.77 2.49 -11.40
N PHE A 81 -3.43 2.53 -11.36
CA PHE A 81 -2.65 3.77 -11.28
C PHE A 81 -1.80 4.05 -12.53
N ALA A 82 -1.86 3.21 -13.57
CA ALA A 82 -1.11 3.40 -14.81
C ALA A 82 -1.33 4.79 -15.44
N GLU A 83 -2.56 5.30 -15.37
CA GLU A 83 -2.96 6.62 -15.89
C GLU A 83 -3.11 7.67 -14.78
N THR A 84 -2.48 7.46 -13.61
CA THR A 84 -2.48 8.42 -12.49
C THR A 84 -1.05 8.94 -12.25
N PRO A 85 -0.57 9.94 -13.01
CA PRO A 85 0.83 10.38 -12.95
C PRO A 85 1.30 10.88 -11.57
N ALA A 86 0.37 11.22 -10.68
CA ALA A 86 0.66 11.66 -9.33
C ALA A 86 1.08 10.52 -8.38
N ILE A 87 0.78 9.26 -8.72
CA ILE A 87 1.02 8.08 -7.88
C ILE A 87 1.82 7.07 -8.70
N GLU A 88 3.11 6.95 -8.41
CA GLU A 88 3.98 5.93 -9.01
C GLU A 88 3.79 4.59 -8.30
N VAL A 89 3.54 3.51 -9.05
CA VAL A 89 3.54 2.14 -8.49
C VAL A 89 4.92 1.53 -8.68
N ARG A 90 5.58 1.13 -7.58
CA ARG A 90 6.83 0.37 -7.63
C ARG A 90 6.59 -1.04 -7.11
N THR A 91 6.90 -2.04 -7.92
CA THR A 91 6.89 -3.44 -7.51
C THR A 91 8.32 -3.90 -7.20
N ALA A 92 8.43 -4.89 -6.31
CA ALA A 92 9.67 -5.59 -6.02
C ALA A 92 9.42 -7.10 -6.08
N GLU A 93 10.47 -7.88 -6.27
CA GLU A 93 10.39 -9.35 -6.24
C GLU A 93 10.30 -9.84 -4.79
N TRP A 94 9.13 -9.69 -4.16
CA TRP A 94 8.89 -10.08 -2.78
C TRP A 94 8.82 -11.61 -2.58
N TYR A 95 8.54 -12.36 -3.65
CA TYR A 95 8.38 -13.81 -3.65
C TYR A 95 9.27 -14.47 -4.71
N PRO A 96 10.59 -14.53 -4.48
CA PRO A 96 11.50 -15.20 -5.40
C PRO A 96 11.14 -16.69 -5.50
N GLY A 97 10.97 -17.19 -6.73
CA GLY A 97 10.56 -18.58 -6.99
C GLY A 97 9.06 -18.83 -7.17
N GLY A 98 8.21 -17.80 -7.08
CA GLY A 98 6.78 -17.85 -7.46
C GLY A 98 5.76 -17.54 -6.35
N GLU A 99 4.50 -17.41 -6.76
CA GLU A 99 3.29 -16.99 -6.00
C GLU A 99 3.21 -15.50 -5.60
N GLY A 100 3.74 -14.61 -6.45
CA GLY A 100 3.44 -13.18 -6.46
C GLY A 100 2.52 -12.78 -7.61
#